data_AF-A0AAE3JDZ8-F1
#
_entry.id   AF-A0AAE3JDZ8-F1
#
_cell.length_a   1.000
_cell.length_b   1.000
_cell.length_c   1.000
_cell.angle_alpha   90.00
_cell.angle_beta   90.00
_cell.angle_gamma   90.00
#
_symmetry.space_group_name_H-M   'P 1'
#
loop_
_entity.id
_entity.type
_entity.pdbx_description
1 polymer ?
#
loop_
_entity_poly.entity_id
_entity_poly.type
_entity_poly.pdbx_seq_one_letter_code
_entity_poly.pdbx_strand_id
1 'polypeptide(L)'
;MEFQTDIFEGVEPPSSSKYNLIGTKLPTSQDVYFVSKWHELFERYEMARIFLRKTEEENWDYWFNKVDDEVAQKGIELMFKSQMLETALINYNILVDLTWTMTYVSAEYVLYKFDNEGNVTNADEIIGMHSIEKSLDMLRKTENGVSTPHAEGNPFQYLKVMRPEFSDAIDLIVEFWKEFSESKIRNIYNYIKHKGTPCYKEIEALGDTRFFNLIIGKESYPTDIRDVRKVLSIDELIDELRKFDDEKLYPYITGLIEKLKVAVDPSPMII
;
A
#
# COMPACT_ATOMS: atom_id res chain seq x y z
N MET A 1 -17.65 -4.47 -9.48
CA MET A 1 -16.40 -5.12 -9.90
C MET A 1 -16.22 -6.40 -9.14
N GLU A 2 -16.08 -7.52 -9.83
CA GLU A 2 -15.64 -8.78 -9.22
C GLU A 2 -14.12 -8.89 -9.29
N PHE A 3 -13.52 -9.26 -8.15
CA PHE A 3 -12.11 -9.66 -8.05
C PHE A 3 -12.08 -11.19 -8.08
N GLN A 4 -11.03 -11.76 -8.68
CA GLN A 4 -10.85 -13.23 -8.71
C GLN A 4 -10.46 -13.79 -7.34
N THR A 5 -9.95 -12.93 -6.46
CA THR A 5 -9.36 -13.31 -5.18
C THR A 5 -10.15 -12.73 -4.00
N ASP A 6 -10.18 -13.44 -2.89
CA ASP A 6 -10.85 -13.00 -1.66
C ASP A 6 -9.83 -12.60 -0.58
N ILE A 7 -9.77 -11.30 -0.25
CA ILE A 7 -8.89 -10.78 0.80
C ILE A 7 -9.34 -11.23 2.20
N PHE A 8 -10.60 -11.63 2.37
CA PHE A 8 -11.12 -12.13 3.65
C PHE A 8 -10.67 -13.56 3.96
N GLU A 9 -10.22 -14.33 2.97
CA GLU A 9 -9.76 -15.71 3.19
C GLU A 9 -8.25 -15.82 3.43
N GLY A 10 -7.44 -14.96 2.80
CA GLY A 10 -5.97 -15.07 2.81
C GLY A 10 -5.22 -13.90 3.46
N VAL A 11 -5.87 -12.74 3.60
CA VAL A 11 -5.21 -11.50 4.05
C VAL A 11 -5.85 -10.95 5.31
N GLU A 12 -7.10 -11.28 5.63
CA GLU A 12 -7.77 -10.79 6.84
C GLU A 12 -7.02 -11.25 8.11
N PRO A 13 -6.64 -10.30 8.99
CA PRO A 13 -6.06 -10.63 10.27
C PRO A 13 -7.11 -11.24 11.22
N PRO A 14 -6.68 -12.05 12.18
CA PRO A 14 -7.59 -12.66 13.14
C PRO A 14 -8.28 -11.60 14.01
N SER A 15 -9.61 -11.71 14.10
CA SER A 15 -10.45 -10.82 14.91
C SER A 15 -10.67 -11.32 16.34
N SER A 16 -10.43 -12.61 16.60
CA SER A 16 -10.51 -13.22 17.93
C SER A 16 -9.71 -14.51 17.99
N SER A 17 -9.12 -14.80 19.15
CA SER A 17 -8.30 -15.99 19.40
C SER A 17 -8.97 -16.95 20.40
N LYS A 18 -8.74 -18.25 20.23
CA LYS A 18 -9.08 -19.29 21.22
C LYS A 18 -7.84 -20.14 21.49
N TYR A 19 -7.39 -20.15 22.74
CA TYR A 19 -6.15 -20.81 23.14
C TYR A 19 -6.29 -21.50 24.51
N ASN A 20 -5.39 -22.43 24.78
CA ASN A 20 -5.27 -23.07 26.09
C ASN A 20 -4.41 -22.20 27.01
N LEU A 21 -4.83 -21.95 28.24
CA LEU A 21 -4.04 -21.10 29.14
C LEU A 21 -2.74 -21.77 29.59
N ILE A 22 -2.73 -23.10 29.71
CA ILE A 22 -1.57 -23.87 30.19
C ILE A 22 -0.63 -24.13 29.01
N GLY A 23 0.60 -23.60 29.11
CA GLY A 23 1.67 -23.83 28.14
C GLY A 23 1.68 -22.91 26.92
N THR A 24 0.74 -21.97 26.80
CA THR A 24 0.74 -20.99 25.70
C THR A 24 1.73 -19.87 25.95
N LYS A 25 2.54 -19.57 24.93
CA LYS A 25 3.47 -18.43 24.86
C LYS A 25 2.70 -17.13 25.11
N LEU A 26 3.15 -16.32 26.06
CA LEU A 26 2.58 -14.99 26.27
C LEU A 26 2.96 -14.05 25.11
N PRO A 27 2.06 -13.15 24.69
CA PRO A 27 2.35 -12.19 23.64
C PRO A 27 3.47 -11.24 24.02
N THR A 28 4.38 -10.99 23.08
CA THR A 28 5.41 -9.97 23.18
C THR A 28 4.95 -8.65 22.55
N SER A 29 5.68 -7.56 22.77
CA SER A 29 5.42 -6.31 22.05
C SER A 29 5.67 -6.42 20.54
N GLN A 30 6.52 -7.36 20.08
CA GLN A 30 6.68 -7.66 18.66
C GLN A 30 5.41 -8.29 18.09
N ASP A 31 4.82 -9.25 18.80
CA ASP A 31 3.63 -9.96 18.35
C ASP A 31 2.48 -8.96 18.14
N VAL A 32 2.27 -8.06 19.12
CA VAL A 32 1.25 -7.01 19.05
C VAL A 32 1.51 -6.04 17.91
N TYR A 33 2.78 -5.65 17.69
CA TYR A 33 3.16 -4.82 16.56
C TYR A 33 2.84 -5.48 15.21
N PHE A 34 3.26 -6.73 15.05
CA PHE A 34 3.05 -7.50 13.84
C PHE A 34 1.57 -7.61 13.49
N VAL A 35 0.73 -7.97 14.46
CA VAL A 35 -0.74 -8.04 14.27
C VAL A 35 -1.32 -6.65 13.98
N SER A 36 -0.88 -5.60 14.66
CA SER A 36 -1.32 -4.22 14.39
C SER A 36 -1.02 -3.80 12.96
N LYS A 37 0.17 -4.09 12.43
CA LYS A 37 0.51 -3.77 11.04
C LYS A 37 -0.21 -4.64 10.04
N TRP A 38 -0.49 -5.89 10.39
CA TRP A 38 -1.34 -6.74 9.57
C TRP A 38 -2.75 -6.14 9.43
N HIS A 39 -3.34 -5.61 10.52
CA HIS A 39 -4.59 -4.84 10.42
C HIS A 39 -4.48 -3.60 9.54
N GLU A 40 -3.48 -2.73 9.76
CA GLU A 40 -3.29 -1.53 8.92
C GLU A 40 -3.12 -1.89 7.43
N LEU A 41 -2.39 -2.98 7.13
CA LEU A 41 -2.18 -3.50 5.79
C LEU A 41 -3.52 -3.95 5.18
N PHE A 42 -4.30 -4.73 5.91
CA PHE A 42 -5.61 -5.22 5.45
C PHE A 42 -6.60 -4.07 5.21
N GLU A 43 -6.67 -3.09 6.12
CA GLU A 43 -7.52 -1.90 5.97
C GLU A 43 -7.19 -1.12 4.69
N ARG A 44 -5.90 -0.96 4.36
CA ARG A 44 -5.48 -0.31 3.11
C ARG A 44 -5.88 -1.11 1.89
N TYR A 45 -5.78 -2.43 1.97
CA TYR A 45 -6.21 -3.32 0.90
C TYR A 45 -7.73 -3.20 0.68
N GLU A 46 -8.51 -3.31 1.76
CA GLU A 46 -9.96 -3.16 1.71
C GLU A 46 -10.36 -1.81 1.10
N MET A 47 -9.77 -0.70 1.56
CA MET A 47 -10.02 0.63 0.99
C MET A 47 -9.70 0.68 -0.50
N ALA A 48 -8.56 0.14 -0.94
CA ALA A 48 -8.19 0.12 -2.35
C ALA A 48 -9.25 -0.59 -3.21
N ARG A 49 -9.73 -1.76 -2.76
CA ARG A 49 -10.77 -2.52 -3.45
C ARG A 49 -12.13 -1.84 -3.42
N ILE A 50 -12.51 -1.21 -2.31
CA ILE A 50 -13.77 -0.44 -2.20
C ILE A 50 -13.76 0.69 -3.22
N PHE A 51 -12.70 1.50 -3.26
CA PHE A 51 -12.62 2.62 -4.19
C PHE A 51 -12.58 2.16 -5.65
N LEU A 52 -11.86 1.08 -5.95
CA LEU A 52 -11.83 0.52 -7.29
C LEU A 52 -13.22 -0.01 -7.70
N ARG A 53 -13.94 -0.71 -6.81
CA ARG A 53 -15.34 -1.14 -7.06
C ARG A 53 -16.27 0.04 -7.32
N LYS A 54 -16.08 1.14 -6.58
CA LYS A 54 -16.89 2.36 -6.73
C LYS A 54 -16.72 3.03 -8.09
N THR A 55 -15.66 2.73 -8.84
CA THR A 55 -15.52 3.22 -10.23
C THR A 55 -16.54 2.60 -11.21
N GLU A 56 -17.18 1.48 -10.85
CA GLU A 56 -18.25 0.86 -11.64
C GLU A 56 -19.66 1.23 -11.13
N GLU A 57 -19.77 2.12 -10.15
CA GLU A 57 -21.08 2.57 -9.67
C GLU A 57 -21.73 3.51 -10.71
N GLU A 58 -23.00 3.24 -11.03
CA GLU A 58 -23.78 4.06 -11.96
C GLU A 58 -24.71 5.05 -11.23
N ASN A 59 -24.97 4.82 -9.93
CA ASN A 59 -25.83 5.68 -9.13
C ASN A 59 -25.02 6.74 -8.39
N TRP A 60 -25.07 7.97 -8.89
CA TRP A 60 -24.34 9.12 -8.36
C TRP A 60 -25.16 10.02 -7.43
N ASP A 61 -26.44 9.72 -7.22
CA ASP A 61 -27.39 10.59 -6.51
C ASP A 61 -26.99 10.84 -5.04
N TYR A 62 -26.17 9.96 -4.46
CA TYR A 62 -25.60 10.14 -3.12
C TYR A 62 -24.48 11.19 -3.09
N TRP A 63 -23.73 11.36 -4.18
CA TRP A 63 -22.51 12.17 -4.23
C TRP A 63 -22.79 13.62 -4.66
N PHE A 64 -23.71 13.81 -5.59
CA PHE A 64 -24.09 15.13 -6.09
C PHE A 64 -25.49 15.13 -6.69
N ASN A 65 -26.12 16.32 -6.72
CA ASN A 65 -27.42 16.49 -7.36
C ASN A 65 -27.29 16.39 -8.88
N LYS A 66 -28.27 15.75 -9.53
CA LYS A 66 -28.35 15.71 -11.00
C LYS A 66 -28.37 17.11 -11.60
N VAL A 67 -27.68 17.24 -12.72
CA VAL A 67 -27.65 18.46 -13.54
C VAL A 67 -28.44 18.20 -14.82
N ASP A 68 -29.23 19.18 -15.26
CA ASP A 68 -30.08 19.04 -16.45
C ASP A 68 -29.28 18.91 -17.77
N ASP A 69 -28.06 19.47 -17.80
CA ASP A 69 -27.16 19.37 -18.94
C ASP A 69 -26.45 18.00 -18.94
N GLU A 70 -26.75 17.16 -19.94
CA GLU A 70 -26.23 15.79 -20.04
C GLU A 70 -24.69 15.73 -20.16
N VAL A 71 -24.07 16.70 -20.84
CA VAL A 71 -22.61 16.75 -21.00
C VAL A 71 -21.95 17.13 -19.68
N ALA A 72 -22.51 18.13 -18.99
CA ALA A 72 -22.05 18.54 -17.67
C ALA A 72 -22.25 17.42 -16.63
N GLN A 73 -23.42 16.77 -16.64
CA GLN A 73 -23.70 15.60 -15.81
C GLN A 73 -22.66 14.51 -16.04
N LYS A 74 -22.38 14.16 -17.30
CA LYS A 74 -21.37 13.14 -17.62
C LYS A 74 -19.97 13.53 -17.19
N GLY A 75 -19.62 14.81 -17.32
CA GLY A 75 -18.34 15.35 -16.88
C GLY A 75 -18.14 15.22 -15.37
N ILE A 76 -19.18 15.52 -14.58
CA ILE A 76 -19.14 15.36 -13.12
C ILE A 76 -19.00 13.88 -12.74
N GLU A 77 -19.77 12.99 -13.35
CA GLU A 77 -19.65 11.54 -13.11
C GLU A 77 -18.23 11.02 -13.38
N LEU A 78 -17.65 11.38 -14.53
CA LEU A 78 -16.30 10.95 -14.89
C LEU A 78 -15.24 11.55 -13.96
N MET A 79 -15.42 12.79 -13.51
CA MET A 79 -14.53 13.41 -12.53
C MET A 79 -14.57 12.67 -11.19
N PHE A 80 -15.76 12.33 -10.67
CA PHE A 80 -15.85 11.52 -9.45
C PHE A 80 -15.28 10.12 -9.65
N LYS A 81 -15.57 9.45 -10.77
CA LYS A 81 -14.98 8.15 -11.13
C LYS A 81 -13.45 8.22 -11.14
N SER A 82 -12.86 9.30 -11.69
CA SER A 82 -11.41 9.48 -11.71
C SER A 82 -10.83 9.67 -10.30
N GLN A 83 -11.49 10.43 -9.43
CA GLN A 83 -11.05 10.60 -8.03
C GLN A 83 -11.10 9.30 -7.24
N MET A 84 -12.14 8.48 -7.42
CA MET A 84 -12.21 7.14 -6.80
C MET A 84 -11.06 6.25 -7.30
N LEU A 85 -10.77 6.30 -8.60
CA LEU A 85 -9.68 5.55 -9.22
C LEU A 85 -8.29 5.97 -8.70
N GLU A 86 -8.04 7.29 -8.61
CA GLU A 86 -6.80 7.82 -8.03
C GLU A 86 -6.65 7.42 -6.55
N THR A 87 -7.74 7.43 -5.79
CA THR A 87 -7.74 7.02 -4.38
C THR A 87 -7.43 5.52 -4.23
N ALA A 88 -7.97 4.67 -5.11
CA ALA A 88 -7.65 3.25 -5.14
C ALA A 88 -6.15 3.04 -5.44
N LEU A 89 -5.63 3.71 -6.48
CA LEU A 89 -4.22 3.66 -6.86
C LEU A 89 -3.28 4.05 -5.71
N ILE A 90 -3.61 5.12 -4.98
CA ILE A 90 -2.86 5.59 -3.82
C ILE A 90 -2.86 4.52 -2.72
N ASN A 91 -4.01 3.95 -2.38
CA ASN A 91 -4.08 2.92 -1.33
C ASN A 91 -3.32 1.64 -1.73
N TYR A 92 -3.35 1.21 -3.00
CA TYR A 92 -2.52 0.09 -3.47
C TYR A 92 -1.02 0.37 -3.33
N ASN A 93 -0.57 1.59 -3.59
CA ASN A 93 0.84 1.95 -3.43
C ASN A 93 1.25 2.05 -1.96
N ILE A 94 0.38 2.61 -1.10
CA ILE A 94 0.60 2.64 0.36
C ILE A 94 0.66 1.21 0.91
N LEU A 95 -0.23 0.33 0.47
CA LEU A 95 -0.25 -1.08 0.84
C LEU A 95 1.09 -1.75 0.55
N VAL A 96 1.63 -1.58 -0.67
CA VAL A 96 2.96 -2.11 -1.01
C VAL A 96 4.04 -1.48 -0.13
N ASP A 97 4.05 -0.16 0.04
CA ASP A 97 5.05 0.52 0.88
C ASP A 97 4.96 0.03 2.36
N LEU A 98 3.77 -0.30 2.89
CA LEU A 98 3.60 -0.83 4.25
C LEU A 98 4.18 -2.23 4.42
N THR A 99 4.23 -3.05 3.37
CA THR A 99 4.72 -4.44 3.46
C THR A 99 6.18 -4.53 3.87
N TRP A 100 7.03 -3.64 3.33
CA TRP A 100 8.42 -3.55 3.79
C TRP A 100 8.52 -2.96 5.19
N THR A 101 7.66 -2.01 5.57
CA THR A 101 7.71 -1.38 6.89
C THR A 101 7.38 -2.41 7.95
N MET A 102 6.30 -3.15 7.74
CA MET A 102 5.90 -4.27 8.58
C MET A 102 7.02 -5.30 8.72
N THR A 103 7.69 -5.66 7.62
CA THR A 103 8.79 -6.65 7.64
C THR A 103 10.03 -6.13 8.35
N TYR A 104 10.46 -4.90 8.02
CA TYR A 104 11.61 -4.25 8.61
C TYR A 104 11.44 -4.13 10.12
N VAL A 105 10.35 -3.51 10.55
CA VAL A 105 10.12 -3.26 11.96
C VAL A 105 9.92 -4.59 12.68
N SER A 106 9.22 -5.58 12.10
CA SER A 106 9.08 -6.90 12.75
C SER A 106 10.42 -7.60 12.96
N ALA A 107 11.35 -7.50 12.01
CA ALA A 107 12.69 -8.07 12.13
C ALA A 107 13.57 -7.26 13.10
N GLU A 108 13.49 -5.93 13.05
CA GLU A 108 14.30 -5.06 13.90
C GLU A 108 13.81 -5.04 15.35
N TYR A 109 12.50 -5.17 15.60
CA TYR A 109 11.90 -5.15 16.93
C TYR A 109 12.58 -6.17 17.86
N VAL A 110 12.97 -7.32 17.33
CA VAL A 110 13.62 -8.39 18.11
C VAL A 110 15.10 -8.13 18.40
N LEU A 111 15.71 -7.18 17.69
CA LEU A 111 17.09 -6.76 17.93
C LEU A 111 17.19 -5.73 19.07
N TYR A 112 16.07 -5.14 19.49
CA TYR A 112 16.05 -4.15 20.56
C TYR A 112 16.03 -4.79 21.95
N LYS A 113 17.12 -4.65 22.69
CA LYS A 113 17.11 -4.54 24.16
C LYS A 113 17.50 -3.14 24.55
N PHE A 114 16.81 -2.61 25.56
CA PHE A 114 17.15 -1.34 26.19
C PHE A 114 17.83 -1.66 27.52
N ASP A 115 19.03 -1.11 27.74
CA ASP A 115 19.60 -1.06 29.08
C ASP A 115 18.73 -0.18 30.01
N ASN A 116 19.11 -0.09 31.28
CA ASN A 116 18.40 0.73 32.28
C ASN A 116 18.43 2.24 31.97
N GLU A 117 19.19 2.66 30.95
CA GLU A 117 19.39 4.04 30.51
C GLU A 117 18.69 4.33 29.16
N GLY A 118 18.12 3.30 28.51
CA GLY A 118 17.42 3.43 27.24
C GLY A 118 18.29 3.31 25.98
N ASN A 119 19.51 2.76 26.09
CA ASN A 119 20.39 2.51 24.94
C ASN A 119 20.19 1.11 24.35
N VAL A 120 20.40 0.97 23.03
CA VAL A 120 20.28 -0.30 22.31
C VAL A 120 21.48 -1.20 22.64
N THR A 121 21.24 -2.28 23.39
CA THR A 121 22.26 -3.28 23.73
C THR A 121 21.91 -4.59 23.05
N ASN A 122 22.56 -4.91 21.93
CA ASN A 122 22.30 -6.12 21.15
C ASN A 122 22.35 -7.42 22.00
N ALA A 123 21.42 -8.33 21.68
CA ALA A 123 21.30 -9.75 22.02
C ALA A 123 20.23 -10.19 23.07
N ASP A 124 19.38 -11.09 22.56
CA ASP A 124 18.45 -12.05 23.18
C ASP A 124 17.12 -11.55 23.72
N GLU A 125 16.08 -11.63 22.88
CA GLU A 125 14.64 -11.56 23.17
C GLU A 125 14.14 -10.34 23.97
N ILE A 126 13.15 -9.64 23.40
CA ILE A 126 12.22 -8.83 24.19
C ILE A 126 11.39 -9.80 25.02
N ILE A 127 11.84 -10.07 26.24
CA ILE A 127 11.09 -10.92 27.17
C ILE A 127 9.98 -10.07 27.80
N GLY A 128 8.74 -10.37 27.40
CA GLY A 128 7.52 -9.87 28.04
C GLY A 128 6.94 -8.59 27.43
N MET A 129 5.84 -8.13 28.03
CA MET A 129 5.14 -6.91 27.63
C MET A 129 5.78 -5.66 28.25
N HIS A 130 5.95 -4.63 27.43
CA HIS A 130 6.31 -3.29 27.92
C HIS A 130 5.07 -2.45 28.23
N SER A 131 5.26 -1.34 28.95
CA SER A 131 4.21 -0.32 29.09
C SER A 131 3.87 0.29 27.73
N ILE A 132 2.63 0.77 27.59
CA ILE A 132 2.13 1.38 26.34
C ILE A 132 3.08 2.48 25.84
N GLU A 133 3.50 3.39 26.73
CA GLU A 133 4.40 4.50 26.37
C GLU A 133 5.75 4.01 25.84
N LYS A 134 6.35 3.00 26.49
CA LYS A 134 7.64 2.44 26.07
C LYS A 134 7.52 1.70 24.74
N SER A 135 6.46 0.92 24.55
CA SER A 135 6.19 0.26 23.27
C SER A 135 6.02 1.26 22.13
N LEU A 136 5.34 2.39 22.37
CA LEU A 136 5.15 3.45 21.37
C LEU A 136 6.46 4.16 21.02
N ASP A 137 7.29 4.52 22.00
CA ASP A 137 8.58 5.18 21.74
C ASP A 137 9.53 4.26 20.95
N MET A 138 9.61 2.99 21.35
CA MET A 138 10.35 1.95 20.62
C MET A 138 9.89 1.86 19.17
N LEU A 139 8.58 1.77 18.97
CA LEU A 139 7.97 1.69 17.65
C LEU A 139 8.34 2.88 16.76
N ARG A 140 8.16 4.12 17.24
CA ARG A 140 8.42 5.32 16.43
C ARG A 140 9.89 5.46 16.07
N LYS A 141 10.81 5.05 16.95
CA LYS A 141 12.25 5.02 16.65
C LYS A 141 12.55 4.04 15.51
N THR A 142 11.99 2.85 15.56
CA THR A 142 12.19 1.82 14.54
C THR A 142 11.56 2.18 13.19
N GLU A 143 10.35 2.73 13.18
CA GLU A 143 9.69 3.19 11.94
C GLU A 143 10.50 4.28 11.22
N ASN A 144 11.17 5.16 11.96
CA ASN A 144 12.02 6.21 11.39
C ASN A 144 13.32 5.67 10.74
N GLY A 145 13.72 4.43 11.05
CA GLY A 145 14.91 3.78 10.46
C GLY A 145 14.64 3.11 9.11
N VAL A 146 13.37 2.99 8.70
CA VAL A 146 12.98 2.31 7.46
C VAL A 146 13.44 3.09 6.23
N SER A 147 14.14 2.43 5.32
CA SER A 147 14.52 2.97 4.00
C SER A 147 14.05 2.05 2.88
N THR A 148 14.10 2.52 1.62
CA THR A 148 13.61 1.73 0.47
C THR A 148 14.43 0.46 0.27
N PRO A 149 13.85 -0.68 -0.19
CA PRO A 149 14.53 -1.97 -0.30
C PRO A 149 15.74 -2.04 -1.26
N HIS A 150 16.06 -0.98 -1.98
CA HIS A 150 17.18 -0.92 -2.93
C HIS A 150 18.15 0.23 -2.62
N ALA A 151 18.00 0.90 -1.47
CA ALA A 151 18.93 1.97 -1.06
C ALA A 151 20.34 1.41 -0.83
N GLU A 152 21.37 2.17 -1.21
CA GLU A 152 22.76 1.84 -0.88
C GLU A 152 22.91 1.89 0.66
N GLY A 153 23.32 0.77 1.27
CA GLY A 153 23.25 0.60 2.74
C GLY A 153 21.90 0.08 3.27
N ASN A 154 21.04 -0.48 2.41
CA ASN A 154 19.74 -1.04 2.82
C ASN A 154 19.89 -2.00 4.01
N PRO A 155 19.16 -1.74 5.11
CA PRO A 155 19.28 -2.53 6.32
C PRO A 155 18.75 -3.96 6.19
N PHE A 156 18.03 -4.33 5.11
CA PHE A 156 17.63 -5.72 4.86
C PHE A 156 18.79 -6.69 4.73
N GLN A 157 19.92 -6.29 4.13
CA GLN A 157 21.06 -7.20 4.01
C GLN A 157 21.64 -7.52 5.39
N TYR A 158 21.67 -6.54 6.29
CA TYR A 158 22.04 -6.73 7.69
C TYR A 158 21.00 -7.60 8.43
N LEU A 159 19.70 -7.34 8.23
CA LEU A 159 18.63 -8.12 8.86
C LEU A 159 18.64 -9.58 8.43
N LYS A 160 18.98 -9.91 7.18
CA LYS A 160 19.16 -11.32 6.74
C LYS A 160 20.27 -12.04 7.50
N VAL A 161 21.35 -11.32 7.87
CA VAL A 161 22.46 -11.90 8.65
C VAL A 161 22.06 -12.06 10.11
N MET A 162 21.41 -11.05 10.70
CA MET A 162 21.05 -11.05 12.11
C MET A 162 19.83 -11.90 12.44
N ARG A 163 18.87 -11.99 11.52
CA ARG A 163 17.57 -12.68 11.65
C ARG A 163 17.29 -13.53 10.40
N PRO A 164 18.02 -14.65 10.21
CA PRO A 164 17.91 -15.47 9.00
C PRO A 164 16.49 -15.95 8.71
N GLU A 165 15.64 -16.10 9.72
CA GLU A 165 14.24 -16.50 9.58
C GLU A 165 13.37 -15.50 8.80
N PHE A 166 13.78 -14.22 8.70
CA PHE A 166 13.10 -13.23 7.85
C PHE A 166 13.61 -13.23 6.41
N SER A 167 14.63 -14.03 6.07
CA SER A 167 15.28 -13.99 4.75
C SER A 167 14.31 -14.22 3.62
N ASP A 168 13.44 -15.22 3.73
CA ASP A 168 12.45 -15.54 2.70
C ASP A 168 11.44 -14.41 2.48
N ALA A 169 11.01 -13.73 3.56
CA ALA A 169 10.10 -12.60 3.47
C ALA A 169 10.78 -11.39 2.83
N ILE A 170 12.04 -11.14 3.19
CA ILE A 170 12.87 -10.08 2.61
C ILE A 170 13.11 -10.33 1.11
N ASP A 171 13.45 -11.55 0.73
CA ASP A 171 13.70 -11.89 -0.68
C ASP A 171 12.44 -11.71 -1.52
N LEU A 172 11.27 -12.12 -0.99
CA LEU A 172 9.98 -11.88 -1.65
C LEU A 172 9.69 -10.39 -1.86
N ILE A 173 9.97 -9.53 -0.87
CA ILE A 173 9.81 -8.06 -0.99
C ILE A 173 10.74 -7.50 -2.06
N VAL A 174 12.02 -7.90 -2.04
CA VAL A 174 13.03 -7.38 -2.97
C VAL A 174 12.66 -7.78 -4.41
N GLU A 175 12.28 -9.04 -4.63
CA GLU A 175 11.84 -9.54 -5.94
C GLU A 175 10.60 -8.81 -6.44
N PHE A 176 9.57 -8.69 -5.61
CA PHE A 176 8.34 -7.96 -5.97
C PHE A 176 8.63 -6.49 -6.29
N TRP A 177 9.43 -5.83 -5.44
CA TRP A 177 9.74 -4.41 -5.61
C TRP A 177 10.52 -4.11 -6.88
N LYS A 178 11.42 -5.01 -7.28
CA LYS A 178 12.21 -4.86 -8.51
C LYS A 178 11.28 -4.66 -9.72
N GLU A 179 10.24 -5.46 -9.86
CA GLU A 179 9.25 -5.29 -10.92
C GLU A 179 8.28 -4.14 -10.64
N PHE A 180 7.78 -4.02 -9.40
CA PHE A 180 6.76 -3.04 -9.06
C PHE A 180 7.26 -1.60 -9.19
N SER A 181 8.52 -1.33 -8.85
CA SER A 181 9.13 0.01 -8.91
C SER A 181 9.13 0.61 -10.32
N GLU A 182 9.21 -0.24 -11.35
CA GLU A 182 9.18 0.14 -12.76
C GLU A 182 7.78 0.02 -13.38
N SER A 183 6.79 -0.48 -12.63
CA SER A 183 5.43 -0.72 -13.13
C SER A 183 4.70 0.56 -13.54
N LYS A 184 3.72 0.41 -14.44
CA LYS A 184 2.81 1.51 -14.83
C LYS A 184 2.10 2.10 -13.61
N ILE A 185 1.66 1.26 -12.69
CA ILE A 185 0.99 1.64 -11.44
C ILE A 185 1.87 2.53 -10.57
N ARG A 186 3.11 2.12 -10.27
CA ARG A 186 4.02 2.93 -9.45
C ARG A 186 4.38 4.24 -10.14
N ASN A 187 4.57 4.22 -11.46
CA ASN A 187 4.88 5.41 -12.24
C ASN A 187 3.72 6.42 -12.27
N ILE A 188 2.47 5.97 -12.35
CA ILE A 188 1.29 6.86 -12.28
C ILE A 188 1.14 7.42 -10.86
N TYR A 189 1.30 6.59 -9.82
CA TYR A 189 1.28 7.06 -8.44
C TYR A 189 2.35 8.12 -8.19
N ASN A 190 3.59 7.90 -8.63
CA ASN A 190 4.67 8.88 -8.50
C ASN A 190 4.37 10.18 -9.24
N TYR A 191 3.72 10.11 -10.40
CA TYR A 191 3.23 11.30 -11.09
C TYR A 191 2.22 12.05 -10.23
N ILE A 192 1.18 11.38 -9.71
CA ILE A 192 0.15 12.01 -8.87
C ILE A 192 0.77 12.63 -7.62
N LYS A 193 1.63 11.88 -6.92
CA LYS A 193 2.32 12.30 -5.69
C LYS A 193 3.19 13.55 -5.89
N HIS A 194 3.91 13.65 -7.01
CA HIS A 194 4.93 14.69 -7.21
C HIS A 194 4.56 15.78 -8.20
N LYS A 195 3.64 15.52 -9.12
CA LYS A 195 3.29 16.39 -10.25
C LYS A 195 1.80 16.74 -10.30
N GLY A 196 0.97 16.10 -9.47
CA GLY A 196 -0.47 16.39 -9.34
C GLY A 196 -1.35 15.58 -10.30
N THR A 197 -2.55 16.09 -10.54
CA THR A 197 -3.63 15.36 -11.21
C THR A 197 -3.42 15.19 -12.73
N PRO A 198 -3.58 13.98 -13.29
CA PRO A 198 -3.53 13.74 -14.73
C PRO A 198 -4.76 14.29 -15.47
N CYS A 199 -4.68 14.36 -16.79
CA CYS A 199 -5.85 14.57 -17.66
C CYS A 199 -6.40 13.21 -18.11
N TYR A 200 -7.71 13.01 -18.01
CA TYR A 200 -8.36 11.77 -18.44
C TYR A 200 -9.03 11.93 -19.80
N LYS A 201 -8.68 11.07 -20.76
CA LYS A 201 -9.17 11.11 -22.14
C LYS A 201 -10.69 11.22 -22.21
N GLU A 202 -11.39 10.49 -21.34
CA GLU A 202 -12.84 10.41 -21.29
C GLU A 202 -13.47 11.74 -20.86
N ILE A 203 -12.86 12.46 -19.91
CA ILE A 203 -13.30 13.78 -19.46
C ILE A 203 -12.99 14.82 -20.55
N GLU A 204 -11.78 14.80 -21.07
CA GLU A 204 -11.31 15.75 -22.08
C GLU A 204 -12.06 15.61 -23.42
N ALA A 205 -12.62 14.43 -23.71
CA ALA A 205 -13.45 14.21 -24.90
C ALA A 205 -14.82 14.91 -24.81
N LEU A 206 -15.28 15.29 -23.61
CA LEU A 206 -16.54 16.02 -23.44
C LEU A 206 -16.42 17.50 -23.80
N GLY A 207 -15.23 18.07 -23.64
CA GLY A 207 -14.92 19.46 -23.97
C GLY A 207 -13.90 19.51 -25.10
N ASP A 208 -14.35 19.56 -26.36
CA ASP A 208 -13.46 19.77 -27.50
C ASP A 208 -13.01 21.24 -27.61
N THR A 209 -12.43 21.78 -26.55
CA THR A 209 -12.13 23.22 -26.41
C THR A 209 -10.62 23.46 -26.35
N ARG A 210 -9.87 22.95 -27.33
CA ARG A 210 -8.52 23.49 -27.55
C ARG A 210 -8.67 24.93 -28.01
N PHE A 211 -8.20 25.89 -27.20
CA PHE A 211 -8.39 27.33 -27.46
C PHE A 211 -7.84 27.77 -28.82
N PHE A 212 -6.67 27.28 -29.22
CA PHE A 212 -6.07 27.48 -30.55
C PHE A 212 -4.94 26.46 -30.77
N ASN A 213 -4.45 26.31 -32.00
CA ASN A 213 -3.20 25.59 -32.28
C ASN A 213 -2.11 26.59 -32.63
N LEU A 214 -0.92 26.47 -32.04
CA LEU A 214 0.25 27.29 -32.39
C LEU A 214 1.31 26.43 -33.06
N ILE A 215 1.59 26.73 -34.34
CA ILE A 215 2.62 26.07 -35.12
C ILE A 215 3.62 27.13 -35.57
N ILE A 216 4.89 26.97 -35.22
CA ILE A 216 5.98 27.85 -35.68
C ILE A 216 6.91 26.98 -36.54
N GLY A 217 6.96 27.26 -37.85
CA GLY A 217 7.66 26.40 -38.80
C GLY A 217 7.02 25.02 -38.91
N LYS A 218 7.70 23.98 -38.41
CA LYS A 218 7.22 22.58 -38.38
C LYS A 218 6.94 22.08 -36.96
N GLU A 219 7.08 22.92 -35.95
CA GLU A 219 6.94 22.54 -34.54
C GLU A 219 5.60 23.00 -33.98
N SER A 220 4.95 22.14 -33.19
CA SER A 220 3.72 22.44 -32.47
C SER A 220 4.04 22.86 -31.04
N TYR A 221 3.37 23.91 -30.56
CA TYR A 221 3.59 24.49 -29.23
C TYR A 221 2.41 24.20 -28.30
N PRO A 222 2.65 24.12 -26.97
CA PRO A 222 1.60 23.86 -26.00
C PRO A 222 0.60 25.01 -25.97
N THR A 223 -0.67 24.67 -26.18
CA THR A 223 -1.81 25.61 -26.22
C THR A 223 -3.01 25.08 -25.44
N ASP A 224 -2.88 23.87 -24.91
CA ASP A 224 -3.90 23.15 -24.16
C ASP A 224 -3.26 22.52 -22.90
N ILE A 225 -4.04 22.39 -21.82
CA ILE A 225 -3.58 21.75 -20.58
C ILE A 225 -3.11 20.29 -20.81
N ARG A 226 -3.67 19.62 -21.82
CA ARG A 226 -3.32 18.26 -22.25
C ARG A 226 -1.93 18.16 -22.86
N ASP A 227 -1.37 19.26 -23.35
CA ASP A 227 -0.03 19.28 -23.95
C ASP A 227 1.08 19.17 -22.88
N VAL A 228 0.75 19.48 -21.62
CA VAL A 228 1.72 19.54 -20.50
C VAL A 228 1.43 18.55 -19.38
N ARG A 229 0.18 18.08 -19.24
CA ARG A 229 -0.23 17.09 -18.24
C ARG A 229 -0.11 15.66 -18.77
N LYS A 230 0.07 14.70 -17.86
CA LYS A 230 0.03 13.28 -18.21
C LYS A 230 -1.41 12.91 -18.61
N VAL A 231 -1.58 12.36 -19.80
CA VAL A 231 -2.86 11.89 -20.30
C VAL A 231 -3.03 10.40 -19.97
N LEU A 232 -4.16 10.03 -19.37
CA LEU A 232 -4.53 8.67 -18.99
C LEU A 232 -5.93 8.33 -19.53
N SER A 233 -6.23 7.04 -19.67
CA SER A 233 -7.61 6.56 -19.79
C SER A 233 -8.06 6.02 -18.45
N ILE A 234 -9.29 6.38 -18.06
CA ILE A 234 -9.96 5.84 -16.88
C ILE A 234 -10.12 4.33 -17.01
N ASP A 235 -10.67 3.87 -18.14
CA ASP A 235 -10.98 2.44 -18.31
C ASP A 235 -9.71 1.58 -18.42
N GLU A 236 -8.66 2.06 -19.11
CA GLU A 236 -7.37 1.37 -19.16
C GLU A 236 -6.74 1.25 -17.76
N LEU A 237 -6.85 2.29 -16.91
CA LEU A 237 -6.25 2.29 -15.58
C LEU A 237 -7.05 1.43 -14.59
N ILE A 238 -8.38 1.36 -14.74
CA ILE A 238 -9.22 0.43 -13.97
C ILE A 238 -8.80 -1.01 -14.25
N ASP A 239 -8.68 -1.40 -15.52
CA ASP A 239 -8.29 -2.76 -15.90
C ASP A 239 -6.87 -3.10 -15.43
N GLU A 240 -5.94 -2.15 -15.56
CA GLU A 240 -4.56 -2.30 -15.06
C GLU A 240 -4.53 -2.57 -13.55
N LEU A 241 -5.29 -1.79 -12.75
CA LEU A 241 -5.32 -1.96 -11.30
C LEU A 241 -5.99 -3.27 -10.88
N ARG A 242 -7.07 -3.67 -11.56
CA ARG A 242 -7.74 -4.95 -11.28
C ARG A 242 -6.82 -6.13 -11.57
N LYS A 243 -6.12 -6.13 -12.71
CA LYS A 243 -5.16 -7.19 -13.06
C LYS A 243 -3.98 -7.23 -12.11
N PHE A 244 -3.41 -6.07 -11.78
CA PHE A 244 -2.36 -6.00 -10.77
C PHE A 244 -2.81 -6.55 -9.43
N ASP A 245 -4.03 -6.24 -9.01
CA ASP A 245 -4.61 -6.73 -7.77
C ASP A 245 -4.66 -8.26 -7.74
N ASP A 246 -5.35 -8.86 -8.72
CA ASP A 246 -5.60 -10.30 -8.76
C ASP A 246 -4.33 -11.11 -9.08
N GLU A 247 -3.51 -10.65 -10.03
CA GLU A 247 -2.43 -11.46 -10.59
C GLU A 247 -1.09 -11.27 -9.87
N LYS A 248 -0.87 -10.11 -9.22
CA LYS A 248 0.43 -9.76 -8.64
C LYS A 248 0.37 -9.45 -7.16
N LEU A 249 -0.50 -8.52 -6.76
CA LEU A 249 -0.55 -8.00 -5.41
C LEU A 249 -1.11 -9.04 -4.44
N TYR A 250 -2.24 -9.66 -4.74
CA TYR A 250 -2.86 -10.64 -3.85
C TYR A 250 -1.93 -11.84 -3.53
N PRO A 251 -1.30 -12.51 -4.53
CA PRO A 251 -0.35 -13.58 -4.26
C PRO A 251 0.87 -13.11 -3.45
N TYR A 252 1.36 -11.90 -3.73
CA TYR A 252 2.48 -11.31 -3.00
C TYR A 252 2.15 -11.07 -1.52
N ILE A 253 1.02 -10.40 -1.24
CA ILE A 253 0.61 -10.08 0.13
C ILE A 253 0.36 -11.36 0.94
N THR A 254 -0.36 -12.33 0.36
CA THR A 254 -0.66 -13.61 1.01
C THR A 254 0.63 -14.36 1.35
N GLY A 255 1.52 -14.52 0.36
CA GLY A 255 2.80 -15.19 0.56
C GLY A 255 3.71 -14.47 1.54
N LEU A 256 3.68 -13.14 1.59
CA LEU A 256 4.45 -12.38 2.57
C LEU A 256 3.93 -12.58 3.99
N ILE A 257 2.61 -12.49 4.20
CA ILE A 257 1.99 -12.70 5.51
C ILE A 257 2.32 -14.11 6.03
N GLU A 258 2.21 -15.14 5.20
CA GLU A 258 2.57 -16.52 5.58
C GLU A 258 4.02 -16.61 6.05
N LYS A 259 4.96 -16.04 5.29
CA LYS A 259 6.39 -16.03 5.65
C LYS A 259 6.65 -15.25 6.94
N LEU A 260 6.01 -14.10 7.12
CA LEU A 260 6.18 -13.29 8.33
C LEU A 260 5.55 -13.96 9.56
N LYS A 261 4.41 -14.67 9.43
CA LYS A 261 3.84 -15.46 10.53
C LYS A 261 4.81 -16.53 11.03
N VAL A 262 5.52 -17.19 10.11
CA VAL A 262 6.55 -18.18 10.46
C VAL A 262 7.77 -17.51 11.11
N ALA A 263 8.23 -16.37 10.58
CA ALA A 263 9.40 -15.67 11.08
C ALA A 263 9.17 -15.00 12.45
N VAL A 264 8.00 -14.43 12.67
CA VAL A 264 7.62 -13.78 13.93
C VAL A 264 7.22 -14.82 14.98
N ASP A 265 6.55 -15.90 14.59
CA ASP A 265 5.94 -16.89 15.49
C ASP A 265 5.12 -16.21 16.61
N PRO A 266 4.07 -15.43 16.26
CA PRO A 266 3.36 -14.63 17.26
C PRO A 266 2.60 -15.53 18.22
N SER A 267 2.41 -15.06 19.46
CA SER A 267 1.63 -15.79 20.46
C SER A 267 0.22 -16.19 19.94
N PRO A 268 -0.22 -17.45 20.16
CA PRO A 268 -1.60 -17.87 19.89
C PRO A 268 -2.68 -17.08 20.65
N MET A 269 -2.29 -16.20 21.59
CA MET A 269 -3.24 -15.34 22.29
C MET A 269 -3.73 -14.18 21.42
N ILE A 270 -3.01 -13.84 20.35
CA ILE A 270 -3.34 -12.71 19.47
C ILE A 270 -3.48 -13.11 17.99
N ILE A 271 -3.53 -14.42 17.71
CA ILE A 271 -3.81 -15.00 16.40
C ILE A 271 -5.07 -15.87 16.47
#